data_AF-A0A2M7WR07-F1
#
_entry.id   AF-A0A2M7WR07-F1
#
_cell.length_a   1.000
_cell.length_b   1.000
_cell.length_c   1.000
_cell.angle_alpha   90.00
_cell.angle_beta   90.00
_cell.angle_gamma   90.00
#
_symmetry.space_group_name_H-M   'P 1'
#
loop_
_entity.id
_entity.type
_entity.pdbx_description
1 polymer ?
#
loop_
_entity_poly.entity_id
_entity_poly.type
_entity_poly.pdbx_seq_one_letter_code
_entity_poly.pdbx_strand_id
1 'polypeptide(L)'
;MTCDRTDGGIVQEPAKFNTLLGYAPGNVPVYSSDYHSADDQAFPDRRAYRSYIDGIFMGYKWQCVELARRWMYLNKGCIFDNIPMAYDIFYLRSMRSLRDHALLPLRSFRNGSLRHPEPGCMLIWEEGGEFEETGHVAIVTEVFADRVRIVEQNVHHHVWAEGQHYSRELRAHISEDGGYRIECSYDDAAILGWVIQTDDDTDAENFSPLDAALLNLQESSLEAGGQVAGKPVVDKLQPEERAFVAFMGGYRLTKNSQDQSVYFRMSESAMKEIRHASNEMHVMFMQATDHVLENDALLERFGFPRLLWPRLRQSWNDRRNHMITGRLDFSVSEHGVKLYEYNADSASCYMECGQVQGRWAELNGV
;
A
#
# COMPACT_ATOMS: atom_id res chain seq x y z
N MET A 1 3.20 -23.74 4.78
CA MET A 1 3.75 -25.08 4.45
C MET A 1 3.28 -25.39 3.04
N THR A 2 4.06 -24.98 2.06
CA THR A 2 3.75 -25.06 0.63
C THR A 2 3.96 -26.49 0.14
N CYS A 3 2.98 -27.03 -0.57
CA CYS A 3 3.10 -28.31 -1.26
C CYS A 3 3.47 -28.01 -2.71
N ASP A 4 4.74 -27.71 -2.93
CA ASP A 4 5.29 -27.58 -4.28
C ASP A 4 5.52 -28.98 -4.83
N ARG A 5 4.77 -29.37 -5.86
CA ARG A 5 5.04 -30.61 -6.60
C ARG A 5 6.24 -30.38 -7.50
N THR A 6 7.36 -30.93 -7.05
CA THR A 6 8.67 -30.98 -7.70
C THR A 6 8.61 -31.51 -9.13
N ASP A 7 8.98 -30.66 -10.09
CA ASP A 7 9.79 -31.08 -11.24
C ASP A 7 11.25 -30.73 -10.92
N GLY A 8 12.16 -31.68 -11.14
CA GLY A 8 13.54 -31.70 -10.63
C GLY A 8 14.48 -30.62 -11.19
N GLY A 9 14.26 -29.37 -10.84
CA GLY A 9 15.19 -28.26 -11.01
C GLY A 9 16.02 -28.03 -9.75
N ILE A 10 17.31 -27.74 -9.93
CA ILE A 10 18.20 -27.25 -8.87
C ILE A 10 17.52 -26.02 -8.24
N VAL A 11 17.22 -26.06 -6.94
CA VAL A 11 16.74 -24.88 -6.21
C VAL A 11 17.88 -23.87 -6.21
N GLN A 12 17.80 -22.89 -7.10
CA GLN A 12 18.82 -21.85 -7.23
C GLN A 12 18.68 -20.93 -6.02
N GLU A 13 19.77 -20.66 -5.30
CA GLU A 13 19.73 -19.69 -4.20
C GLU A 13 19.34 -18.30 -4.73
N PRO A 14 18.58 -17.50 -3.96
CA PRO A 14 18.27 -16.13 -4.33
C PRO A 14 19.55 -15.29 -4.39
N ALA A 15 19.66 -14.43 -5.41
CA ALA A 15 20.75 -13.48 -5.52
C ALA A 15 20.63 -12.42 -4.43
N LYS A 16 21.78 -11.99 -3.90
CA LYS A 16 21.85 -11.00 -2.83
C LYS A 16 21.17 -9.69 -3.21
N PHE A 17 20.69 -8.94 -2.23
CA PHE A 17 20.19 -7.58 -2.41
C PHE A 17 21.08 -6.76 -3.35
N ASN A 18 20.46 -5.97 -4.22
CA ASN A 18 21.15 -5.09 -5.16
C ASN A 18 21.97 -5.81 -6.26
N THR A 19 21.90 -7.14 -6.35
CA THR A 19 22.45 -7.88 -7.50
C THR A 19 21.61 -7.60 -8.74
N LEU A 20 22.26 -7.28 -9.86
CA LEU A 20 21.61 -7.17 -11.15
C LEU A 20 21.12 -8.55 -11.61
N LEU A 21 19.81 -8.70 -11.78
CA LEU A 21 19.16 -9.93 -12.22
C LEU A 21 19.08 -10.01 -13.75
N GLY A 22 18.86 -8.88 -14.41
CA GLY A 22 18.73 -8.80 -15.87
C GLY A 22 18.28 -7.42 -16.32
N TYR A 23 17.88 -7.31 -17.59
CA TYR A 23 17.42 -6.06 -18.19
C TYR A 23 16.07 -6.23 -18.86
N ALA A 24 15.11 -5.39 -18.48
CA ALA A 24 13.86 -5.24 -19.20
C ALA A 24 14.07 -4.55 -20.56
N PRO A 25 13.08 -4.60 -21.48
CA PRO A 25 13.08 -3.80 -22.70
C PRO A 25 13.31 -2.32 -22.41
N GLY A 26 14.08 -1.67 -23.30
CA GLY A 26 14.55 -0.30 -23.07
C GLY A 26 15.81 -0.19 -22.20
N ASN A 27 16.50 -1.32 -21.97
CA ASN A 27 17.72 -1.39 -21.17
C ASN A 27 17.52 -0.93 -19.72
N VAL A 28 16.37 -1.27 -19.13
CA VAL A 28 16.05 -0.93 -17.74
C VAL A 28 16.52 -2.08 -16.83
N PRO A 29 17.50 -1.85 -15.94
CA PRO A 29 18.04 -2.92 -15.10
C PRO A 29 17.03 -3.39 -14.06
N VAL A 30 17.06 -4.67 -13.71
CA VAL A 30 16.22 -5.26 -12.67
C VAL A 30 17.12 -5.84 -11.59
N TYR A 31 16.83 -5.53 -10.33
CA TYR A 31 17.68 -5.89 -9.20
C TYR A 31 16.96 -6.80 -8.21
N SER A 32 17.74 -7.62 -7.51
CA SER A 32 17.25 -8.37 -6.36
C SER A 32 16.86 -7.42 -5.24
N SER A 33 15.65 -7.61 -4.72
CA SER A 33 15.13 -6.93 -3.52
C SER A 33 15.15 -7.81 -2.27
N ASP A 34 16.06 -8.78 -2.19
CA ASP A 34 16.18 -9.66 -1.01
C ASP A 34 16.81 -8.89 0.17
N TYR A 35 16.00 -8.16 0.92
CA TYR A 35 16.47 -7.26 1.99
C TYR A 35 17.26 -7.98 3.09
N HIS A 36 17.02 -9.27 3.31
CA HIS A 36 17.72 -10.05 4.34
C HIS A 36 19.21 -10.25 4.02
N SER A 37 19.60 -10.16 2.75
CA SER A 37 20.98 -10.27 2.29
C SER A 37 21.65 -8.92 2.01
N ALA A 38 21.03 -7.81 2.38
CA ALA A 38 21.60 -6.47 2.23
C ALA A 38 22.88 -6.32 3.06
N ASP A 39 23.92 -5.77 2.44
CA ASP A 39 25.19 -5.47 3.11
C ASP A 39 25.09 -4.14 3.86
N ASP A 40 25.14 -4.19 5.19
CA ASP A 40 25.07 -3.02 6.07
C ASP A 40 26.19 -1.99 5.81
N GLN A 41 27.34 -2.40 5.26
CA GLN A 41 28.40 -1.45 4.90
C GLN A 41 28.05 -0.66 3.64
N ALA A 42 27.48 -1.33 2.64
CA ALA A 42 27.01 -0.69 1.40
C ALA A 42 25.71 0.08 1.61
N PHE A 43 24.90 -0.34 2.59
CA PHE A 43 23.57 0.20 2.87
C PHE A 43 23.39 0.62 4.35
N PRO A 44 24.21 1.59 4.84
CA PRO A 44 24.31 1.90 6.27
C PRO A 44 23.12 2.67 6.83
N ASP A 45 22.40 3.44 6.00
CA ASP A 45 21.27 4.27 6.44
C ASP A 45 20.05 4.17 5.50
N ARG A 46 18.92 4.79 5.91
CA ARG A 46 17.68 4.79 5.14
C ARG A 46 17.83 5.40 3.74
N ARG A 47 18.78 6.33 3.56
CA ARG A 47 19.00 7.03 2.29
C ARG A 47 19.67 6.13 1.28
N ALA A 48 20.54 5.22 1.72
CA ALA A 48 21.19 4.25 0.83
C ALA A 48 20.17 3.39 0.05
N TYR A 49 18.98 3.19 0.61
CA TYR A 49 17.87 2.46 -0.01
C TYR A 49 17.02 3.30 -0.96
N ARG A 50 17.29 4.60 -1.12
CA ARG A 50 16.56 5.42 -2.08
C ARG A 50 17.20 5.30 -3.46
N SER A 51 16.35 5.10 -4.46
CA SER A 51 16.73 5.13 -5.87
C SER A 51 16.43 6.51 -6.45
N TYR A 52 17.41 7.10 -7.10
CA TYR A 52 17.28 8.39 -7.79
C TYR A 52 17.87 8.31 -9.18
N ILE A 53 17.21 8.95 -10.14
CA ILE A 53 17.77 9.22 -11.48
C ILE A 53 17.53 10.70 -11.76
N ASP A 54 18.58 11.43 -12.16
CA ASP A 54 18.53 12.87 -12.46
C ASP A 54 17.91 13.72 -11.32
N GLY A 55 18.15 13.31 -10.07
CA GLY A 55 17.59 13.97 -8.87
C GLY A 55 16.13 13.63 -8.59
N ILE A 56 15.49 12.78 -9.39
CA ILE A 56 14.09 12.38 -9.24
C ILE A 56 14.03 11.07 -8.47
N PHE A 57 13.23 11.04 -7.41
CA PHE A 57 13.04 9.85 -6.58
C PHE A 57 12.26 8.78 -7.35
N MET A 58 12.93 7.66 -7.66
CA MET A 58 12.30 6.53 -8.35
C MET A 58 11.53 5.65 -7.38
N GLY A 59 11.93 5.60 -6.11
CA GLY A 59 11.34 4.74 -5.09
C GLY A 59 12.40 4.13 -4.19
N TYR A 60 11.98 3.18 -3.36
CA TYR A 60 12.91 2.43 -2.52
C TYR A 60 13.48 1.23 -3.30
N LYS A 61 14.79 1.08 -3.28
CA LYS A 61 15.55 -0.07 -3.78
C LYS A 61 15.11 -1.33 -3.03
N TRP A 62 14.65 -2.39 -3.67
CA TRP A 62 14.29 -2.53 -5.09
C TRP A 62 12.84 -3.00 -5.19
N GLN A 63 11.94 -2.16 -4.69
CA GLN A 63 10.50 -2.42 -4.66
C GLN A 63 9.90 -2.45 -6.07
N CYS A 64 8.72 -3.08 -6.20
CA CYS A 64 7.98 -3.15 -7.46
C CYS A 64 7.61 -1.76 -8.00
N VAL A 65 7.14 -0.85 -7.13
CA VAL A 65 6.81 0.53 -7.48
C VAL A 65 8.05 1.32 -7.97
N GLU A 66 9.24 1.02 -7.43
CA GLU A 66 10.49 1.63 -7.88
C GLU A 66 10.81 1.27 -9.33
N LEU A 67 10.68 -0.02 -9.68
CA LEU A 67 10.88 -0.47 -11.05
C LEU A 67 9.83 0.16 -11.99
N ALA A 68 8.56 0.14 -11.62
CA ALA A 68 7.49 0.67 -12.45
C ALA A 68 7.71 2.15 -12.76
N ARG A 69 8.02 2.97 -11.74
CA ARG A 69 8.33 4.40 -11.92
C ARG A 69 9.58 4.60 -12.77
N ARG A 70 10.65 3.85 -12.50
CA ARG A 70 11.90 3.92 -13.26
C ARG A 70 11.74 3.50 -14.72
N TRP A 71 10.93 2.49 -14.99
CA TRP A 71 10.62 2.06 -16.35
C TRP A 71 9.87 3.15 -17.12
N MET A 72 8.83 3.74 -16.51
CA MET A 72 8.09 4.86 -17.11
C MET A 72 9.00 6.07 -17.35
N TYR A 73 9.90 6.37 -16.41
CA TYR A 73 10.88 7.45 -16.55
C TYR A 73 11.79 7.22 -17.75
N LEU A 74 12.48 6.08 -17.80
CA LEU A 74 13.50 5.79 -18.81
C LEU A 74 12.90 5.59 -20.21
N ASN A 75 11.73 4.96 -20.32
CA ASN A 75 11.14 4.63 -21.62
C ASN A 75 10.12 5.65 -22.14
N LYS A 76 9.44 6.37 -21.24
CA LYS A 76 8.36 7.30 -21.60
C LYS A 76 8.63 8.74 -21.18
N GLY A 77 9.66 9.01 -20.38
CA GLY A 77 9.96 10.36 -19.87
C GLY A 77 8.88 10.88 -18.92
N CYS A 78 8.15 9.98 -18.26
CA CYS A 78 7.00 10.31 -17.43
C CYS A 78 7.11 9.63 -16.05
N ILE A 79 6.53 10.27 -15.02
CA ILE A 79 6.47 9.73 -13.66
C ILE A 79 5.05 9.84 -13.11
N PHE A 80 4.68 8.91 -12.24
CA PHE A 80 3.47 9.01 -11.43
C PHE A 80 3.84 9.39 -9.99
N ASP A 81 2.85 9.90 -9.25
CA ASP A 81 3.01 10.43 -7.89
C ASP A 81 3.58 9.38 -6.91
N ASN A 82 3.96 9.83 -5.71
CA ASN A 82 4.43 8.90 -4.70
C ASN A 82 3.24 8.09 -4.17
N ILE A 83 3.32 6.77 -4.32
CA ILE A 83 2.21 5.87 -4.00
C ILE A 83 2.67 4.94 -2.89
N PRO A 84 1.92 4.87 -1.78
CA PRO A 84 2.30 4.04 -0.65
C PRO A 84 2.12 2.55 -0.95
N MET A 85 1.03 2.15 -1.61
CA MET A 85 0.72 0.75 -1.93
C MET A 85 0.59 0.55 -3.44
N ALA A 86 1.15 -0.52 -3.99
CA ALA A 86 1.19 -0.72 -5.45
C ALA A 86 -0.21 -0.77 -6.09
N TYR A 87 -1.22 -1.29 -5.38
CA TYR A 87 -2.60 -1.34 -5.89
C TYR A 87 -3.21 0.05 -6.14
N ASP A 88 -2.75 1.10 -5.46
CA ASP A 88 -3.25 2.46 -5.63
C ASP A 88 -2.93 3.03 -7.03
N ILE A 89 -1.94 2.45 -7.73
CA ILE A 89 -1.63 2.81 -9.14
C ILE A 89 -2.86 2.62 -10.03
N PHE A 90 -3.70 1.62 -9.75
CA PHE A 90 -4.91 1.36 -10.53
C PHE A 90 -5.92 2.51 -10.46
N TYR A 91 -5.83 3.38 -9.45
CA TYR A 91 -6.74 4.51 -9.25
C TYR A 91 -6.15 5.85 -9.73
N LEU A 92 -4.93 5.87 -10.26
CA LEU A 92 -4.38 7.08 -10.86
C LEU A 92 -5.12 7.47 -12.14
N ARG A 93 -5.26 8.78 -12.35
CA ARG A 93 -5.90 9.37 -13.55
C ARG A 93 -4.94 10.10 -14.45
N SER A 94 -3.76 10.40 -13.94
CA SER A 94 -2.75 11.10 -14.70
C SER A 94 -1.36 10.75 -14.24
N MET A 95 -0.40 10.95 -15.14
CA MET A 95 1.01 10.97 -14.83
C MET A 95 1.64 12.25 -15.37
N ARG A 96 2.78 12.65 -14.82
CA ARG A 96 3.47 13.87 -15.19
C ARG A 96 4.53 13.58 -16.25
N SER A 97 4.42 14.24 -17.39
CA SER A 97 5.51 14.36 -18.37
C SER A 97 6.61 15.24 -17.80
N LEU A 98 7.87 14.81 -17.91
CA LEU A 98 9.02 15.61 -17.44
C LEU A 98 9.58 16.53 -18.51
N ARG A 99 9.14 16.39 -19.77
CA ARG A 99 9.56 17.26 -20.87
C ARG A 99 8.93 18.64 -20.77
N ASP A 100 7.63 18.68 -20.47
CA ASP A 100 6.78 19.88 -20.53
C ASP A 100 5.90 20.06 -19.29
N HIS A 101 6.04 19.18 -18.29
CA HIS A 101 5.25 19.18 -17.05
C HIS A 101 3.75 18.96 -17.26
N ALA A 102 3.32 18.53 -18.44
CA ALA A 102 1.93 18.21 -18.73
C ALA A 102 1.45 17.00 -17.92
N LEU A 103 0.18 17.04 -17.51
CA LEU A 103 -0.50 15.88 -16.95
C LEU A 103 -1.07 15.06 -18.13
N LEU A 104 -0.52 13.88 -18.33
CA LEU A 104 -0.95 12.92 -19.34
C LEU A 104 -1.97 11.98 -18.72
N PRO A 105 -3.10 11.67 -19.39
CA PRO A 105 -4.11 10.80 -18.82
C PRO A 105 -3.62 9.36 -18.69
N LEU A 106 -4.02 8.74 -17.58
CA LEU A 106 -3.93 7.31 -17.31
C LEU A 106 -5.33 6.72 -17.27
N ARG A 107 -5.52 5.62 -17.99
CA ARG A 107 -6.76 4.85 -18.04
C ARG A 107 -6.51 3.47 -17.47
N SER A 108 -7.39 3.01 -16.60
CA SER A 108 -7.31 1.69 -15.98
C SER A 108 -8.36 0.79 -16.58
N PHE A 109 -8.02 -0.48 -16.78
CA PHE A 109 -8.86 -1.47 -17.43
C PHE A 109 -8.89 -2.70 -16.55
N ARG A 110 -10.08 -3.19 -16.19
CA ARG A 110 -10.21 -4.39 -15.36
C ARG A 110 -9.71 -5.62 -16.10
N ASN A 111 -9.19 -6.57 -15.33
CA ASN A 111 -8.88 -7.89 -15.86
C ASN A 111 -10.14 -8.53 -16.48
N GLY A 112 -10.09 -8.86 -17.78
CA GLY A 112 -11.25 -9.24 -18.58
C GLY A 112 -11.78 -8.14 -19.51
N SER A 113 -11.21 -6.92 -19.50
CA SER A 113 -11.64 -5.83 -20.39
C SER A 113 -11.48 -6.14 -21.87
N LEU A 114 -12.34 -5.54 -22.70
CA LEU A 114 -12.25 -5.56 -24.17
C LEU A 114 -11.03 -4.80 -24.68
N ARG A 115 -10.53 -3.79 -23.95
CA ARG A 115 -9.27 -3.12 -24.26
C ARG A 115 -8.12 -3.95 -23.75
N HIS A 116 -7.50 -4.73 -24.64
CA HIS A 116 -6.39 -5.63 -24.32
C HIS A 116 -5.19 -4.86 -23.73
N PRO A 117 -4.36 -5.52 -22.88
CA PRO A 117 -3.12 -4.92 -22.39
C PRO A 117 -2.16 -4.63 -23.55
N GLU A 118 -1.27 -3.66 -23.35
CA GLU A 118 -0.28 -3.24 -24.35
C GLU A 118 1.13 -3.31 -23.75
N PRO A 119 2.16 -3.65 -24.55
CA PRO A 119 3.55 -3.55 -24.12
C PRO A 119 3.87 -2.17 -23.52
N GLY A 120 4.33 -2.17 -22.28
CA GLY A 120 4.63 -0.99 -21.48
C GLY A 120 3.53 -0.54 -20.53
N CYS A 121 2.36 -1.18 -20.52
CA CYS A 121 1.34 -0.89 -19.51
C CYS A 121 1.73 -1.45 -18.13
N MET A 122 1.22 -0.84 -17.07
CA MET A 122 1.42 -1.30 -15.70
C MET A 122 0.33 -2.32 -15.36
N LEU A 123 0.72 -3.54 -14.98
CA LEU A 123 -0.18 -4.60 -14.52
C LEU A 123 -0.25 -4.57 -12.99
N ILE A 124 -1.47 -4.52 -12.43
CA ILE A 124 -1.70 -4.25 -11.00
C ILE A 124 -2.41 -5.43 -10.33
N TRP A 125 -1.90 -5.84 -9.18
CA TRP A 125 -2.53 -6.79 -8.26
C TRP A 125 -3.15 -6.05 -7.07
N GLU A 126 -4.26 -6.60 -6.58
CA GLU A 126 -4.91 -6.20 -5.33
C GLU A 126 -4.10 -6.64 -4.10
N GLU A 127 -4.44 -6.11 -2.92
CA GLU A 127 -3.99 -6.68 -1.65
C GLU A 127 -4.57 -8.10 -1.48
N GLY A 128 -3.73 -9.06 -1.06
CA GLY A 128 -4.15 -10.44 -0.83
C GLY A 128 -3.09 -11.48 -1.17
N GLY A 129 -3.07 -12.56 -0.38
CA GLY A 129 -2.19 -13.71 -0.60
C GLY A 129 -0.71 -13.36 -0.47
N GLU A 130 0.09 -13.74 -1.47
CA GLU A 130 1.51 -13.37 -1.60
C GLU A 130 1.75 -11.85 -1.51
N PHE A 131 0.73 -11.01 -1.75
CA PHE A 131 0.78 -9.55 -1.72
C PHE A 131 -0.08 -8.91 -0.62
N GLU A 132 -0.27 -9.64 0.49
CA GLU A 132 -1.23 -9.40 1.59
C GLU A 132 -1.45 -7.94 2.02
N GLU A 133 -0.43 -7.08 2.05
CA GLU A 133 -0.58 -5.68 2.52
C GLU A 133 -0.33 -4.61 1.44
N THR A 134 0.45 -4.90 0.40
CA THR A 134 0.97 -3.87 -0.52
C THR A 134 0.40 -3.93 -1.92
N GLY A 135 -0.25 -5.05 -2.29
CA GLY A 135 -0.52 -5.39 -3.68
C GLY A 135 0.78 -5.54 -4.49
N HIS A 136 0.67 -5.50 -5.82
CA HIS A 136 1.85 -5.61 -6.68
C HIS A 136 1.71 -4.80 -7.97
N VAL A 137 2.85 -4.41 -8.55
CA VAL A 137 2.90 -3.80 -9.88
C VAL A 137 4.04 -4.41 -10.71
N ALA A 138 3.70 -4.78 -11.94
CA ALA A 138 4.65 -5.20 -12.95
C ALA A 138 4.48 -4.37 -14.23
N ILE A 139 5.44 -4.43 -15.13
CA ILE A 139 5.33 -3.87 -16.48
C ILE A 139 5.12 -5.00 -17.48
N VAL A 140 4.08 -4.92 -18.29
CA VAL A 140 3.85 -5.87 -19.39
C VAL A 140 4.88 -5.59 -20.48
N THR A 141 5.65 -6.60 -20.89
CA THR A 141 6.69 -6.47 -21.92
C THR A 141 6.24 -7.02 -23.27
N GLU A 142 5.46 -8.12 -23.27
CA GLU A 142 4.92 -8.74 -24.48
C GLU A 142 3.51 -9.29 -24.19
N VAL A 143 2.64 -9.25 -25.20
CA VAL A 143 1.24 -9.73 -25.12
C VAL A 143 1.01 -10.74 -26.24
N PHE A 144 0.51 -11.92 -25.89
CA PHE A 144 0.14 -13.00 -26.80
C PHE A 144 -1.34 -13.35 -26.61
N ALA A 145 -1.89 -14.28 -27.39
CA ALA A 145 -3.29 -14.70 -27.21
C ALA A 145 -3.52 -15.55 -25.95
N ASP A 146 -2.47 -16.25 -25.49
CA ASP A 146 -2.52 -17.27 -24.43
C ASP A 146 -1.68 -16.91 -23.20
N ARG A 147 -0.93 -15.80 -23.24
CA ARG A 147 -0.06 -15.36 -22.15
C ARG A 147 0.38 -13.91 -22.29
N VAL A 148 0.90 -13.36 -21.20
CA VAL A 148 1.70 -12.12 -21.19
C VAL A 148 3.08 -12.39 -20.61
N ARG A 149 4.08 -11.65 -21.07
CA ARG A 149 5.37 -11.54 -20.38
C ARG A 149 5.41 -10.25 -19.60
N ILE A 150 5.95 -10.33 -18.40
CA ILE A 150 6.05 -9.18 -17.50
C ILE A 150 7.46 -9.03 -16.98
N VAL A 151 7.75 -7.83 -16.50
CA VAL A 151 8.93 -7.54 -15.70
C VAL A 151 8.54 -6.89 -14.39
N GLU A 152 9.12 -7.37 -13.29
CA GLU A 152 8.88 -6.88 -11.95
C GLU A 152 10.13 -6.96 -11.06
N GLN A 153 10.07 -6.31 -9.91
CA GLN A 153 11.00 -6.53 -8.79
C GLN A 153 10.20 -6.94 -7.56
N ASN A 154 10.89 -7.49 -6.55
CA ASN A 154 10.28 -7.89 -5.27
C ASN A 154 9.31 -9.07 -5.39
N VAL A 155 9.66 -10.07 -6.22
CA VAL A 155 8.95 -11.36 -6.34
C VAL A 155 9.96 -12.51 -6.46
N HIS A 156 10.78 -12.49 -7.53
CA HIS A 156 11.84 -13.47 -7.74
C HIS A 156 13.21 -12.80 -7.74
N HIS A 157 14.19 -13.50 -7.17
CA HIS A 157 15.53 -12.97 -6.90
C HIS A 157 16.62 -13.70 -7.68
N HIS A 158 16.30 -14.35 -8.81
CA HIS A 158 17.26 -15.12 -9.59
C HIS A 158 17.76 -14.34 -10.80
N VAL A 159 19.04 -14.52 -11.13
CA VAL A 159 19.65 -13.94 -12.34
C VAL A 159 19.05 -14.62 -13.56
N TRP A 160 18.60 -13.83 -14.51
CA TRP A 160 17.92 -14.30 -15.70
C TRP A 160 18.90 -14.96 -16.68
N ALA A 161 18.38 -15.87 -17.51
CA ALA A 161 19.17 -16.48 -18.57
C ALA A 161 19.62 -15.43 -19.60
N GLU A 162 20.72 -15.72 -20.31
CA GLU A 162 21.19 -14.86 -21.40
C GLU A 162 20.11 -14.70 -22.47
N GLY A 163 19.82 -13.45 -22.85
CA GLY A 163 18.76 -13.11 -23.82
C GLY A 163 17.34 -13.06 -23.26
N GLN A 164 17.13 -13.33 -21.97
CA GLN A 164 15.83 -13.18 -21.30
C GLN A 164 15.61 -11.72 -20.88
N HIS A 165 14.44 -11.17 -21.18
CA HIS A 165 14.06 -9.78 -20.91
C HIS A 165 12.73 -9.65 -20.13
N TYR A 166 12.34 -10.69 -19.41
CA TYR A 166 11.12 -10.76 -18.61
C TYR A 166 11.37 -11.55 -17.32
N SER A 167 10.65 -11.24 -16.24
CA SER A 167 10.73 -11.96 -14.96
C SER A 167 9.83 -13.20 -14.96
N ARG A 168 8.61 -13.08 -15.47
CA ARG A 168 7.60 -14.15 -15.48
C ARG A 168 6.77 -14.14 -16.76
N GLU A 169 6.20 -15.30 -17.06
CA GLU A 169 5.10 -15.48 -18.00
C GLU A 169 3.83 -15.77 -17.20
N LEU A 170 2.75 -15.04 -17.47
CA LEU A 170 1.44 -15.29 -16.89
C LEU A 170 0.51 -15.82 -17.98
N ARG A 171 -0.23 -16.87 -17.70
CA ARG A 171 -1.24 -17.40 -18.62
C ARG A 171 -2.34 -16.37 -18.83
N ALA A 172 -2.91 -16.37 -20.02
CA ALA A 172 -4.03 -15.53 -20.37
C ALA A 172 -4.95 -16.25 -21.35
N HIS A 173 -6.16 -15.75 -21.51
CA HIS A 173 -7.07 -16.18 -22.55
C HIS A 173 -7.94 -15.02 -23.02
N ILE A 174 -8.41 -15.13 -24.26
CA ILE A 174 -9.42 -14.24 -24.82
C ILE A 174 -10.78 -14.92 -24.67
N SER A 175 -11.68 -14.28 -23.93
CA SER A 175 -13.05 -14.72 -23.69
C SER A 175 -13.90 -14.69 -24.98
N GLU A 176 -15.05 -15.37 -24.98
CA GLU A 176 -15.95 -15.42 -26.13
C GLU A 176 -16.46 -14.03 -26.57
N ASP A 177 -16.57 -13.09 -25.63
CA ASP A 177 -16.94 -11.69 -25.88
C ASP A 177 -15.79 -10.83 -26.42
N GLY A 178 -14.59 -11.41 -26.56
CA GLY A 178 -13.36 -10.71 -26.99
C GLY A 178 -12.55 -10.10 -25.85
N GLY A 179 -12.98 -10.21 -24.60
CA GLY A 179 -12.27 -9.68 -23.43
C GLY A 179 -10.96 -10.44 -23.16
N TYR A 180 -9.92 -9.73 -22.72
CA TYR A 180 -8.63 -10.33 -22.41
C TYR A 180 -8.49 -10.60 -20.92
N ARG A 181 -8.21 -11.83 -20.50
CA ARG A 181 -8.09 -12.18 -19.09
C ARG A 181 -6.74 -12.79 -18.77
N ILE A 182 -6.03 -12.22 -17.80
CA ILE A 182 -4.76 -12.72 -17.28
C ILE A 182 -5.05 -13.56 -16.03
N GLU A 183 -4.49 -14.76 -15.98
CA GLU A 183 -4.59 -15.66 -14.84
C GLU A 183 -3.55 -15.27 -13.79
N CYS A 184 -3.99 -15.20 -12.52
CA CYS A 184 -3.05 -15.04 -11.43
C CYS A 184 -2.36 -16.38 -11.16
N SER A 185 -1.03 -16.36 -11.08
CA SER A 185 -0.21 -17.53 -10.75
C SER A 185 -0.28 -17.93 -9.27
N TYR A 186 -0.95 -17.14 -8.43
CA TYR A 186 -1.16 -17.40 -7.01
C TYR A 186 -2.66 -17.54 -6.74
N ASP A 187 -3.04 -18.60 -6.03
CA ASP A 187 -4.45 -18.92 -5.74
C ASP A 187 -5.12 -17.91 -4.80
N ASP A 188 -4.32 -17.10 -4.10
CA ASP A 188 -4.73 -16.16 -3.06
C ASP A 188 -4.51 -14.68 -3.42
N ALA A 189 -4.03 -14.38 -4.64
CA ALA A 189 -3.87 -13.01 -5.12
C ALA A 189 -4.78 -12.71 -6.33
N ALA A 190 -5.28 -11.48 -6.44
CA ALA A 190 -6.15 -11.05 -7.54
C ALA A 190 -5.47 -9.99 -8.41
N ILE A 191 -5.55 -10.16 -9.73
CA ILE A 191 -5.15 -9.12 -10.69
C ILE A 191 -6.31 -8.15 -10.87
N LEU A 192 -6.13 -6.88 -10.47
CA LEU A 192 -7.10 -5.81 -10.70
C LEU A 192 -7.27 -5.56 -12.20
N GLY A 193 -6.15 -5.48 -12.92
CA GLY A 193 -6.11 -5.20 -14.35
C GLY A 193 -4.86 -4.39 -14.73
N TRP A 194 -4.92 -3.62 -15.81
CA TRP A 194 -3.78 -2.84 -16.31
C TRP A 194 -4.09 -1.35 -16.44
N VAL A 195 -3.04 -0.54 -16.39
CA VAL A 195 -3.08 0.92 -16.53
C VAL A 195 -2.26 1.35 -17.73
N ILE A 196 -2.87 2.11 -18.64
CA ILE A 196 -2.28 2.60 -19.89
C ILE A 196 -2.27 4.12 -19.88
N GLN A 197 -1.17 4.74 -20.30
CA GLN A 197 -1.13 6.16 -20.62
C GLN A 197 -1.75 6.38 -22.00
N THR A 198 -3.00 6.83 -22.05
CA THR A 198 -3.75 7.04 -23.28
C THR A 198 -4.88 8.06 -23.08
N ASP A 199 -5.18 8.84 -24.11
CA ASP A 199 -6.36 9.72 -24.14
C ASP A 199 -7.65 8.93 -24.38
N ASP A 200 -7.54 7.76 -25.03
CA ASP A 200 -8.64 6.86 -25.39
C ASP A 200 -9.15 6.11 -24.15
N ASP A 201 -10.38 6.42 -23.73
CA ASP A 201 -11.07 5.81 -22.59
C ASP A 201 -12.06 4.71 -22.99
N THR A 202 -12.02 4.25 -24.24
CA THR A 202 -12.84 3.12 -24.69
C THR A 202 -12.55 1.89 -23.83
N ASP A 203 -13.59 1.33 -23.19
CA ASP A 203 -13.55 0.20 -22.26
C ASP A 203 -12.76 0.42 -20.94
N ALA A 204 -12.38 1.67 -20.66
CA ALA A 204 -11.73 2.05 -19.41
C ALA A 204 -12.72 2.06 -18.24
N GLU A 205 -12.20 1.78 -17.05
CA GLU A 205 -12.93 1.94 -15.80
C GLU A 205 -13.38 3.39 -15.63
N ASN A 206 -14.69 3.58 -15.46
CA ASN A 206 -15.25 4.86 -15.10
C ASN A 206 -15.24 5.03 -13.59
N PHE A 207 -14.19 5.66 -13.09
CA PHE A 207 -14.14 6.08 -11.71
C PHE A 207 -14.90 7.38 -11.57
N SER A 208 -16.19 7.27 -11.28
CA SER A 208 -17.00 8.42 -10.92
C SER A 208 -16.37 9.13 -9.71
N PRO A 209 -16.33 10.47 -9.70
CA PRO A 209 -15.92 11.21 -8.51
C PRO A 209 -16.71 10.68 -7.32
N LEU A 210 -16.03 10.48 -6.20
CA LEU A 210 -16.69 10.07 -4.98
C LEU A 210 -17.84 11.04 -4.71
N ASP A 211 -19.06 10.53 -4.52
CA ASP A 211 -20.13 11.37 -4.00
C ASP A 211 -19.67 11.86 -2.62
N ALA A 212 -19.37 13.15 -2.53
CA ALA A 212 -18.83 13.76 -1.34
C ALA A 212 -19.72 13.50 -0.11
N ALA A 213 -21.04 13.33 -0.30
CA ALA A 213 -21.96 12.97 0.78
C ALA A 213 -21.64 11.60 1.42
N LEU A 214 -21.00 10.68 0.70
CA LEU A 214 -20.57 9.38 1.24
C LEU A 214 -19.45 9.49 2.27
N LEU A 215 -18.73 10.62 2.32
CA LEU A 215 -17.73 10.88 3.36
C LEU A 215 -18.34 11.21 4.72
N ASN A 216 -19.62 11.59 4.77
CA ASN A 216 -20.25 11.96 6.04
C ASN A 216 -20.54 10.73 6.90
N LEU A 217 -20.06 10.79 8.14
CA LEU A 217 -20.39 9.81 9.16
C LEU A 217 -21.88 9.92 9.52
N GLN A 218 -22.55 8.77 9.56
CA GLN A 218 -23.98 8.69 9.85
C GLN A 218 -24.18 8.26 11.30
N GLU A 219 -24.72 9.15 12.11
CA GLU A 219 -25.18 8.80 13.46
C GLU A 219 -26.32 7.78 13.38
N SER A 220 -26.31 6.84 14.31
CA SER A 220 -27.33 5.82 14.50
C SER A 220 -27.48 5.52 15.98
N SER A 221 -28.59 4.89 16.36
CA SER A 221 -28.86 4.52 17.75
C SER A 221 -29.49 3.14 17.83
N LEU A 222 -29.24 2.43 18.93
CA LEU A 222 -29.87 1.15 19.22
C LEU A 222 -31.40 1.33 19.35
N GLU A 223 -32.18 0.39 18.82
CA GLU A 223 -33.64 0.45 18.95
C GLU A 223 -34.06 0.38 20.43
N ALA A 224 -35.09 1.15 20.78
CA ALA A 224 -35.63 1.20 22.14
C ALA A 224 -36.25 -0.15 22.54
N GLY A 225 -35.45 -1.00 23.17
CA GLY A 225 -35.82 -2.38 23.55
C GLY A 225 -34.72 -3.42 23.29
N GLY A 226 -33.69 -3.07 22.52
CA GLY A 226 -32.57 -3.95 22.13
C GLY A 226 -31.49 -4.17 23.19
N GLN A 227 -31.83 -4.23 24.48
CA GLN A 227 -30.89 -4.79 25.46
C GLN A 227 -30.90 -6.32 25.33
N VAL A 228 -30.15 -6.86 24.38
CA VAL A 228 -30.04 -8.31 24.16
C VAL A 228 -28.60 -8.78 24.35
N ALA A 229 -28.05 -8.62 25.55
CA ALA A 229 -27.14 -9.60 26.15
C ALA A 229 -26.82 -9.23 27.61
N GLY A 230 -26.78 -10.24 28.48
CA GLY A 230 -26.46 -10.08 29.90
C GLY A 230 -25.05 -9.53 30.13
N LYS A 231 -24.80 -9.02 31.35
CA LYS A 231 -23.47 -8.56 31.79
C LYS A 231 -22.41 -9.60 31.40
N PRO A 232 -21.24 -9.17 30.89
CA PRO A 232 -20.18 -10.10 30.51
C PRO A 232 -19.84 -11.01 31.69
N VAL A 233 -19.77 -12.32 31.43
CA VAL A 233 -19.40 -13.33 32.43
C VAL A 233 -17.91 -13.17 32.71
N VAL A 234 -17.60 -12.47 33.80
CA VAL A 234 -16.25 -12.01 34.17
C VAL A 234 -15.21 -13.14 34.18
N ASP A 235 -15.62 -14.35 34.58
CA ASP A 235 -14.75 -15.53 34.69
C ASP A 235 -14.26 -16.09 33.34
N LYS A 236 -14.87 -15.66 32.22
CA LYS A 236 -14.48 -16.06 30.87
C LYS A 236 -13.71 -14.99 30.10
N LEU A 237 -13.51 -13.80 30.69
CA LEU A 237 -12.80 -12.69 30.05
C LEU A 237 -11.29 -12.91 30.07
N GLN A 238 -10.65 -12.57 28.95
CA GLN A 238 -9.20 -12.45 28.90
C GLN A 238 -8.71 -11.35 29.87
N PRO A 239 -7.45 -11.41 30.34
CA PRO A 239 -6.93 -10.46 31.33
C PRO A 239 -7.12 -8.98 30.95
N GLU A 240 -6.90 -8.64 29.68
CA GLU A 240 -7.06 -7.29 29.12
C GLU A 240 -8.52 -6.82 29.10
N GLU A 241 -9.46 -7.65 28.68
CA GLU A 241 -10.90 -7.36 28.71
C GLU A 241 -11.37 -7.16 30.16
N ARG A 242 -10.89 -7.99 31.09
CA ARG A 242 -11.21 -7.90 32.51
C ARG A 242 -10.75 -6.57 33.11
N ALA A 243 -9.54 -6.14 32.77
CA ALA A 243 -9.00 -4.84 33.21
C ALA A 243 -9.85 -3.68 32.67
N PHE A 244 -10.20 -3.72 31.38
CA PHE A 244 -11.05 -2.70 30.76
C PHE A 244 -12.44 -2.64 31.41
N VAL A 245 -13.12 -3.78 31.55
CA VAL A 245 -14.46 -3.87 32.16
C VAL A 245 -14.45 -3.42 33.61
N ALA A 246 -13.41 -3.76 34.38
CA ALA A 246 -13.25 -3.32 35.76
C ALA A 246 -13.08 -1.79 35.86
N PHE A 247 -12.34 -1.19 34.93
CA PHE A 247 -12.10 0.25 34.90
C PHE A 247 -13.33 1.03 34.38
N MET A 248 -13.95 0.56 33.30
CA MET A 248 -15.04 1.26 32.61
C MET A 248 -16.44 0.89 33.10
N GLY A 249 -16.58 -0.13 33.95
CA GLY A 249 -17.87 -0.61 34.45
C GLY A 249 -18.69 -1.32 33.38
N GLY A 250 -18.03 -2.06 32.48
CA GLY A 250 -18.61 -2.74 31.32
C GLY A 250 -17.89 -2.37 30.01
N TYR A 251 -18.39 -2.88 28.89
CA TYR A 251 -17.96 -2.45 27.54
C TYR A 251 -18.56 -1.09 27.18
N ARG A 252 -18.26 -0.06 27.98
CA ARG A 252 -18.75 1.31 27.74
C ARG A 252 -17.77 2.05 26.84
N LEU A 253 -18.26 2.60 25.74
CA LEU A 253 -17.46 3.36 24.77
C LEU A 253 -17.44 4.88 25.02
N THR A 254 -18.33 5.37 25.87
CA THR A 254 -18.44 6.78 26.26
C THR A 254 -18.67 6.91 27.75
N LYS A 255 -18.33 8.06 28.32
CA LYS A 255 -18.66 8.40 29.73
C LYS A 255 -20.06 9.03 29.85
N ASN A 256 -20.60 9.57 28.76
CA ASN A 256 -21.95 10.12 28.77
C ASN A 256 -22.96 8.98 28.78
N SER A 257 -23.87 8.99 29.76
CA SER A 257 -24.92 7.98 29.87
C SER A 257 -25.96 8.06 28.73
N GLN A 258 -26.17 9.24 28.15
CA GLN A 258 -27.14 9.45 27.08
C GLN A 258 -26.65 8.85 25.75
N ASP A 259 -25.34 8.84 25.54
CA ASP A 259 -24.73 8.41 24.28
C ASP A 259 -24.38 6.91 24.27
N GLN A 260 -24.69 6.15 25.33
CA GLN A 260 -24.33 4.72 25.42
C GLN A 260 -24.99 3.85 24.34
N SER A 261 -26.08 4.35 23.74
CA SER A 261 -26.82 3.69 22.67
C SER A 261 -26.52 4.28 21.30
N VAL A 262 -25.69 5.32 21.22
CA VAL A 262 -25.37 6.03 19.98
C VAL A 262 -24.10 5.46 19.38
N TYR A 263 -24.09 5.27 18.07
CA TYR A 263 -22.93 4.83 17.31
C TYR A 263 -22.90 5.52 15.95
N PHE A 264 -21.75 5.49 15.29
CA PHE A 264 -21.57 6.08 13.98
C PHE A 264 -21.30 4.99 12.95
N ARG A 265 -21.87 5.16 11.76
CA ARG A 265 -21.61 4.33 10.59
C ARG A 265 -20.84 5.15 9.57
N MET A 266 -19.95 4.51 8.85
CA MET A 266 -19.26 5.11 7.71
C MET A 266 -19.53 4.27 6.46
N SER A 267 -19.56 4.92 5.31
CA SER A 267 -19.62 4.19 4.04
C SER A 267 -18.29 3.48 3.76
N GLU A 268 -18.32 2.42 2.95
CA GLU A 268 -17.09 1.79 2.45
C GLU A 268 -16.19 2.78 1.71
N SER A 269 -16.81 3.74 1.03
CA SER A 269 -16.13 4.84 0.36
C SER A 269 -15.33 5.72 1.31
N ALA A 270 -15.93 6.15 2.43
CA ALA A 270 -15.23 6.91 3.46
C ALA A 270 -14.09 6.10 4.08
N MET A 271 -14.32 4.82 4.37
CA MET A 271 -13.30 3.93 4.91
C MET A 271 -12.09 3.80 3.96
N LYS A 272 -12.35 3.63 2.67
CA LYS A 272 -11.29 3.54 1.64
C LYS A 272 -10.49 4.84 1.53
N GLU A 273 -11.17 5.99 1.55
CA GLU A 273 -10.51 7.30 1.49
C GLU A 273 -9.63 7.55 2.73
N ILE A 274 -10.12 7.21 3.93
CA ILE A 274 -9.34 7.31 5.16
C ILE A 274 -8.12 6.38 5.13
N ARG A 275 -8.26 5.15 4.61
CA ARG A 275 -7.14 4.21 4.44
C ARG A 275 -6.08 4.78 3.50
N HIS A 276 -6.51 5.27 2.34
CA HIS A 276 -5.61 5.88 1.36
C HIS A 276 -4.86 7.08 1.96
N ALA A 277 -5.59 8.02 2.56
CA ALA A 277 -5.00 9.18 3.23
C ALA A 277 -4.05 8.77 4.36
N SER A 278 -4.37 7.72 5.12
CA SER A 278 -3.50 7.23 6.20
C SER A 278 -2.14 6.73 5.68
N ASN A 279 -2.17 5.94 4.61
CA ASN A 279 -0.98 5.41 3.96
C ASN A 279 -0.13 6.52 3.33
N GLU A 280 -0.77 7.46 2.61
CA GLU A 280 -0.08 8.60 2.01
C GLU A 280 0.55 9.49 3.08
N MET A 281 -0.20 9.85 4.12
CA MET A 281 0.29 10.70 5.19
C MET A 281 1.46 10.04 5.93
N HIS A 282 1.38 8.76 6.29
CA HIS A 282 2.50 8.07 6.93
C HIS A 282 3.81 8.23 6.12
N VAL A 283 3.76 7.98 4.81
CA VAL A 283 4.93 8.14 3.94
C VAL A 283 5.41 9.59 3.90
N MET A 284 4.50 10.57 3.82
CA MET A 284 4.86 11.99 3.87
C MET A 284 5.52 12.39 5.20
N PHE A 285 5.03 11.90 6.35
CA PHE A 285 5.65 12.13 7.65
C PHE A 285 7.05 11.52 7.72
N MET A 286 7.25 10.32 7.16
CA MET A 286 8.56 9.69 7.12
C MET A 286 9.55 10.50 6.27
N GLN A 287 9.12 11.03 5.13
CA GLN A 287 9.92 11.90 4.27
C GLN A 287 10.25 13.24 4.92
N ALA A 288 9.26 13.87 5.56
CA ALA A 288 9.46 15.13 6.27
C ALA A 288 10.40 14.98 7.47
N THR A 289 10.26 13.89 8.23
CA THR A 289 11.13 13.57 9.38
C THR A 289 12.58 13.42 8.92
N ASP A 290 12.79 12.69 7.82
CA ASP A 290 14.11 12.57 7.23
C ASP A 290 14.68 13.94 6.86
N HIS A 291 13.94 14.77 6.12
CA HIS A 291 14.38 16.11 5.73
C HIS A 291 14.73 17.00 6.93
N VAL A 292 13.96 16.93 8.02
CA VAL A 292 14.22 17.67 9.26
C VAL A 292 15.53 17.21 9.90
N LEU A 293 15.76 15.90 10.01
CA LEU A 293 16.95 15.35 10.67
C LEU A 293 18.25 15.67 9.93
N GLU A 294 18.16 15.97 8.63
CA GLU A 294 19.28 16.37 7.78
C GLU A 294 19.63 17.86 7.88
N ASN A 295 18.71 18.67 8.38
CA ASN A 295 18.83 20.12 8.39
C ASN A 295 18.77 20.64 9.82
N ASP A 296 19.92 20.98 10.38
CA ASP A 296 20.05 21.53 11.75
C ASP A 296 19.10 22.71 12.01
N ALA A 297 18.87 23.58 11.01
CA ALA A 297 17.98 24.74 11.16
C ALA A 297 16.49 24.36 11.20
N LEU A 298 16.11 23.24 10.58
CA LEU A 298 14.76 22.68 10.73
C LEU A 298 14.63 21.92 12.04
N LEU A 299 15.61 21.09 12.39
CA LEU A 299 15.62 20.31 13.64
C LEU A 299 15.56 21.21 14.87
N GLU A 300 16.20 22.39 14.84
CA GLU A 300 16.14 23.38 15.92
C GLU A 300 14.72 23.85 16.24
N ARG A 301 13.82 23.87 15.25
CA ARG A 301 12.43 24.29 15.44
C ARG A 301 11.61 23.32 16.29
N PHE A 302 12.06 22.08 16.43
CA PHE A 302 11.41 21.05 17.26
C PHE A 302 11.81 21.14 18.74
N GLY A 303 12.73 22.03 19.11
CA GLY A 303 13.05 22.31 20.51
C GLY A 303 13.81 21.21 21.25
N PHE A 304 14.33 20.19 20.55
CA PHE A 304 15.13 19.14 21.17
C PHE A 304 16.50 19.68 21.62
N PRO A 305 16.98 19.29 22.83
CA PRO A 305 18.35 19.60 23.25
C PRO A 305 19.39 19.13 22.22
N ARG A 306 20.34 19.99 21.82
CA ARG A 306 21.39 19.69 20.82
C ARG A 306 22.20 18.42 21.14
N LEU A 307 22.35 18.09 22.42
CA LEU A 307 22.99 16.86 22.88
C LEU A 307 22.30 15.58 22.38
N LEU A 308 20.98 15.62 22.13
CA LEU A 308 20.20 14.48 21.64
C LEU A 308 20.26 14.32 20.12
N TRP A 309 20.67 15.35 19.36
CA TRP A 309 20.60 15.32 17.90
C TRP A 309 21.37 14.17 17.26
N PRO A 310 22.61 13.84 17.70
CA PRO A 310 23.30 12.65 17.19
C PRO A 310 22.52 11.36 17.45
N ARG A 311 21.86 11.24 18.61
CA ARG A 311 21.05 10.06 18.97
C ARG A 311 19.76 9.96 18.16
N LEU A 312 19.11 11.10 17.86
CA LEU A 312 17.92 11.13 16.99
C LEU A 312 18.27 10.61 15.59
N ARG A 313 19.37 11.12 15.01
CA ARG A 313 19.89 10.67 13.70
C ARG A 313 20.26 9.20 13.71
N GLN A 314 20.96 8.75 14.75
CA GLN A 314 21.30 7.34 14.92
C GLN A 314 20.04 6.47 15.00
N SER A 315 19.07 6.83 15.84
CA SER A 315 17.80 6.09 15.95
C SER A 315 17.06 6.02 14.62
N TRP A 316 17.02 7.12 13.85
CA TRP A 316 16.38 7.15 12.54
C TRP A 316 17.04 6.21 11.53
N ASN A 317 18.38 6.18 11.50
CA ASN A 317 19.15 5.36 10.57
C ASN A 317 19.11 3.87 10.93
N ASP A 318 19.20 3.55 12.22
CA ASP A 318 19.34 2.18 12.73
C ASP A 318 17.98 1.45 12.84
N ARG A 319 16.86 2.18 12.92
CA ARG A 319 15.53 1.61 13.21
C ARG A 319 14.55 1.81 12.06
N ARG A 320 14.83 1.16 10.92
CA ARG A 320 14.09 1.42 9.67
C ARG A 320 12.61 1.02 9.72
N ASN A 321 12.33 -0.14 10.31
CA ASN A 321 10.99 -0.75 10.34
C ASN A 321 10.56 -1.10 11.77
N HIS A 322 11.04 -0.36 12.78
CA HIS A 322 10.74 -0.68 14.19
C HIS A 322 9.61 0.16 14.77
N MET A 323 9.00 1.05 13.99
CA MET A 323 7.74 1.68 14.40
C MET A 323 6.66 0.60 14.36
N ILE A 324 6.05 0.33 15.52
CA ILE A 324 5.03 -0.72 15.64
C ILE A 324 3.67 -0.18 15.23
N THR A 325 3.29 1.00 15.71
CA THR A 325 1.96 1.59 15.49
C THR A 325 1.96 3.09 15.76
N GLY A 326 0.97 3.80 15.22
CA GLY A 326 0.66 5.19 15.52
C GLY A 326 -0.82 5.50 15.23
N ARG A 327 -1.31 6.67 15.65
CA ARG A 327 -2.69 7.10 15.42
C ARG A 327 -2.74 8.43 14.67
N LEU A 328 -3.53 8.49 13.61
CA LEU A 328 -3.79 9.71 12.85
C LEU A 328 -5.13 10.30 13.24
N ASP A 329 -5.15 11.60 13.50
CA ASP A 329 -6.36 12.30 13.93
C ASP A 329 -6.91 13.11 12.74
N PHE A 330 -8.02 12.63 12.16
CA PHE A 330 -8.62 13.20 10.96
C PHE A 330 -9.93 13.96 11.24
N SER A 331 -10.20 14.97 10.41
CA SER A 331 -11.55 15.44 10.10
C SER A 331 -12.01 14.84 8.79
N VAL A 332 -13.23 14.29 8.77
CA VAL A 332 -13.84 13.65 7.61
C VAL A 332 -15.26 14.21 7.43
N SER A 333 -15.55 14.74 6.24
CA SER A 333 -16.86 15.28 5.86
C SER A 333 -17.00 15.34 4.34
N GLU A 334 -18.12 15.86 3.82
CA GLU A 334 -18.27 16.15 2.40
C GLU A 334 -17.25 17.16 1.84
N HIS A 335 -16.53 17.87 2.71
CA HIS A 335 -15.43 18.75 2.32
C HIS A 335 -14.09 18.02 2.16
N GLY A 336 -14.06 16.70 2.34
CA GLY A 336 -12.90 15.83 2.19
C GLY A 336 -12.31 15.36 3.52
N VAL A 337 -11.13 14.75 3.43
CA VAL A 337 -10.34 14.25 4.57
C VAL A 337 -9.21 15.23 4.87
N LYS A 338 -9.08 15.66 6.12
CA LYS A 338 -8.00 16.55 6.60
C LYS A 338 -7.35 15.98 7.83
N LEU A 339 -6.02 15.93 7.83
CA LEU A 339 -5.24 15.49 8.98
C LEU A 339 -4.93 16.67 9.91
N TYR A 340 -5.16 16.48 11.21
CA TYR A 340 -4.71 17.42 12.24
C TYR A 340 -3.31 17.07 12.73
N GLU A 341 -3.09 15.82 13.16
CA GLU A 341 -1.81 15.38 13.71
C GLU A 341 -1.57 13.87 13.53
N TYR A 342 -0.30 13.49 13.67
CA TYR A 342 0.12 12.09 13.70
C TYR A 342 0.77 11.75 15.05
N ASN A 343 0.04 11.01 15.88
CA ASN A 343 0.48 10.50 17.17
C ASN A 343 1.35 9.25 16.98
N ALA A 344 2.63 9.47 16.66
CA ALA A 344 3.59 8.41 16.32
C ALA A 344 4.49 7.94 17.48
N ASP A 345 4.47 8.61 18.63
CA ASP A 345 5.30 8.28 19.80
C ASP A 345 4.51 7.46 20.84
N SER A 346 3.43 8.03 21.37
CA SER A 346 2.53 7.38 22.31
C SER A 346 1.08 7.55 21.86
N ALA A 347 0.61 6.57 21.09
CA ALA A 347 -0.80 6.47 20.73
C ALA A 347 -1.55 5.55 21.70
N SER A 348 -2.80 5.88 21.95
CA SER A 348 -3.76 5.10 22.75
C SER A 348 -5.01 4.79 21.92
N CYS A 349 -6.00 4.15 22.53
CA CYS A 349 -7.27 3.72 21.92
C CYS A 349 -7.25 2.38 21.16
N TYR A 350 -6.17 1.61 21.28
CA TYR A 350 -6.06 0.29 20.63
C TYR A 350 -7.03 -0.76 21.20
N MET A 351 -7.20 -0.79 22.53
CA MET A 351 -8.12 -1.72 23.18
C MET A 351 -9.57 -1.39 22.80
N GLU A 352 -9.88 -0.09 22.78
CA GLU A 352 -11.18 0.44 22.41
C GLU A 352 -11.54 0.06 20.98
N CYS A 353 -10.65 0.33 20.02
CA CYS A 353 -10.89 0.06 18.60
C CYS A 353 -10.78 -1.41 18.23
N GLY A 354 -9.71 -2.09 18.67
CA GLY A 354 -9.38 -3.45 18.24
C GLY A 354 -10.20 -4.55 18.92
N GLN A 355 -10.91 -4.25 20.01
CA GLN A 355 -11.62 -5.27 20.77
C GLN A 355 -12.96 -4.79 21.34
N VAL A 356 -12.97 -3.69 22.09
CA VAL A 356 -14.16 -3.27 22.86
C VAL A 356 -15.31 -2.84 21.95
N GLN A 357 -15.05 -2.11 20.86
CA GLN A 357 -16.08 -1.71 19.90
C GLN A 357 -16.79 -2.94 19.29
N GLY A 358 -16.03 -3.97 18.90
CA GLY A 358 -16.59 -5.23 18.40
C GLY A 358 -17.42 -5.96 19.46
N ARG A 359 -16.94 -6.06 20.71
CA ARG A 359 -17.71 -6.64 21.82
C ARG A 359 -19.00 -5.88 22.11
N TRP A 360 -18.95 -4.55 22.08
CA TRP A 360 -20.13 -3.72 22.24
C TRP A 360 -21.13 -3.99 21.12
N ALA A 361 -20.68 -4.09 19.87
CA ALA A 361 -21.52 -4.39 18.71
C ALA A 361 -22.18 -5.79 18.83
N GLU A 362 -21.40 -6.82 19.15
CA GLU A 362 -21.88 -8.19 19.37
C GLU A 362 -22.98 -8.26 20.45
N LEU A 363 -22.81 -7.56 21.57
CA LEU A 363 -23.77 -7.56 22.68
C LEU A 363 -25.06 -6.80 22.38
N ASN A 364 -25.04 -5.89 21.40
CA ASN A 364 -26.20 -5.08 21.04
C ASN A 364 -26.78 -5.46 19.67
N GLY A 365 -26.18 -6.43 18.96
CA GLY A 365 -26.67 -6.97 17.70
C GLY A 365 -26.58 -5.98 16.53
N VAL A 366 -25.52 -5.17 16.47
CA VAL A 366 -25.29 -4.16 15.42
C VAL A 366 -24.03 -4.38 14.63
#